data_AF-A0A383EKE4-F1
#
_entry.id   AF-A0A383EKE4-F1
#
_cell.length_a   1.000
_cell.length_b   1.000
_cell.length_c   1.000
_cell.angle_alpha   90.00
_cell.angle_beta   90.00
_cell.angle_gamma   90.00
#
_symmetry.space_group_name_H-M   'P 1'
#
loop_
_entity.id
_entity.type
_entity.pdbx_description
1 polymer ?
#
loop_
_entity_poly.entity_id
_entity_poly.type
_entity_poly.pdbx_seq_one_letter_code
_entity_poly.pdbx_strand_id
1 'polypeptide(L)'
;MKRVRFILNAFFLLFVLWPYTSIADDNQCVLLLYHRFSDEGPQSTSTSPAVFEKHLEYLYENGYKVLPLGEVIEGLKMQGILP
;
A
#
# COMPACT_ATOMS: atom_id res chain seq x y z
N MET A 1 21.69 39.05 21.42
CA MET A 1 20.34 38.95 20.79
C MET A 1 20.36 38.56 19.30
N LYS A 2 21.14 39.22 18.42
CA LYS A 2 21.16 38.89 16.97
C LYS A 2 21.62 37.46 16.64
N ARG A 3 22.67 36.96 17.32
CA ARG A 3 23.17 35.57 17.15
C ARG A 3 22.15 34.51 17.57
N VAL A 4 21.46 34.72 18.69
CA VAL A 4 20.38 33.83 19.18
C VAL A 4 19.22 33.81 18.18
N ARG A 5 18.81 34.96 17.65
CA ARG A 5 17.77 35.05 16.62
C ARG A 5 18.17 34.34 15.31
N PHE A 6 19.44 34.45 14.92
CA PHE A 6 19.95 33.74 13.75
C PHE A 6 19.90 32.21 13.93
N ILE A 7 20.31 31.71 15.10
CA ILE A 7 20.25 30.28 15.41
C ILE A 7 18.81 29.78 15.43
N LEU A 8 17.89 30.52 16.05
CA LEU A 8 16.46 30.21 16.06
C LEU A 8 15.86 30.17 14.65
N ASN A 9 16.18 31.16 13.81
CA ASN A 9 15.70 31.20 12.43
C ASN A 9 16.28 30.05 11.59
N ALA A 10 17.54 29.68 11.79
CA ALA A 10 18.16 28.54 11.12
C ALA A 10 17.49 27.21 11.54
N PHE A 11 17.18 27.05 12.83
CA PHE A 11 16.46 25.88 13.35
C PHE A 11 15.04 25.80 12.79
N PHE A 12 14.34 26.94 12.71
CA PHE A 12 13.01 27.01 12.11
C PHE A 12 13.04 26.66 10.61
N LEU A 13 14.02 27.18 9.86
CA LEU A 13 14.23 26.83 8.45
C LEU A 13 14.52 25.34 8.25
N LEU A 14 15.33 24.73 9.13
CA LEU A 14 15.59 23.28 9.12
C LEU A 14 14.33 22.46 9.37
N PHE A 15 13.45 22.91 10.28
CA PHE A 15 12.21 22.22 10.59
C PHE A 15 11.17 22.33 9.46
N VAL A 16 11.12 23.48 8.77
CA VAL A 16 10.25 23.70 7.59
C VAL A 16 10.71 22.90 6.37
N LEU A 17 12.03 22.67 6.25
CA LEU A 17 12.61 21.90 5.15
C LEU A 17 12.68 20.39 5.43
N TRP A 18 12.16 19.92 6.57
CA TRP A 18 12.12 18.49 6.87
C TRP A 18 11.09 17.80 5.97
N PRO A 19 11.48 16.82 5.14
CA PRO A 19 10.52 16.12 4.30
C PRO A 19 9.55 15.34 5.19
N TYR A 20 8.26 15.55 4.99
CA TYR A 20 7.23 14.72 5.58
C TYR A 20 7.26 13.35 4.89
N THR A 21 8.13 12.46 5.35
CA THR A 21 8.09 11.07 4.94
C THR A 21 6.89 10.42 5.61
N SER A 22 5.87 10.11 4.83
CA SER A 22 4.78 9.24 5.31
C SER A 22 5.36 7.84 5.45
N ILE A 23 5.55 7.40 6.70
CA ILE A 23 5.83 5.99 6.99
C ILE A 23 4.49 5.28 6.91
N ALA A 24 4.28 4.50 5.85
CA ALA A 24 3.16 3.57 5.80
C ALA A 24 3.38 2.52 6.89
N ASP A 25 2.31 2.09 7.55
CA ASP A 25 2.39 0.96 8.47
C ASP A 25 2.79 -0.28 7.66
N ASP A 26 3.85 -0.98 8.07
CA ASP A 26 4.33 -2.18 7.39
C ASP A 26 3.30 -3.32 7.49
N ASN A 27 2.31 -3.19 8.38
CA ASN A 27 1.31 -4.22 8.62
C ASN A 27 0.01 -4.00 7.83
N GLN A 28 0.12 -3.97 6.51
CA GLN A 28 -0.99 -3.72 5.60
C GLN A 28 -1.09 -4.80 4.52
N CYS A 29 -2.30 -5.08 4.06
CA CYS A 29 -2.56 -6.00 2.96
C CYS A 29 -3.42 -5.32 1.90
N VAL A 30 -3.03 -5.44 0.64
CA VAL A 30 -3.86 -5.00 -0.50
C VAL A 30 -4.97 -6.01 -0.72
N LEU A 31 -6.22 -5.55 -0.86
CA LEU A 31 -7.37 -6.39 -1.15
C LEU A 31 -7.86 -6.14 -2.58
N LEU A 32 -7.85 -7.18 -3.42
CA LEU A 32 -8.42 -7.15 -4.76
C LEU A 32 -9.78 -7.85 -4.75
N LEU A 33 -10.83 -7.18 -5.22
CA LEU A 33 -12.19 -7.72 -5.27
C LEU A 33 -12.66 -7.85 -6.71
N TYR A 34 -12.92 -9.08 -7.13
CA TYR A 34 -13.48 -9.41 -8.45
C TYR A 34 -14.93 -9.89 -8.30
N HIS A 35 -15.79 -9.55 -9.27
CA HIS A 35 -17.17 -10.06 -9.27
C HIS A 35 -17.34 -11.25 -10.21
N ARG A 36 -16.88 -11.14 -11.47
CA ARG A 36 -17.00 -12.20 -12.49
C ARG A 36 -15.79 -12.26 -13.41
N PHE A 37 -15.42 -13.49 -13.79
CA PHE A 37 -14.38 -13.79 -14.79
C PHE A 37 -15.05 -14.26 -16.09
N SER A 38 -15.38 -13.31 -16.98
CA SER A 38 -16.16 -13.58 -18.18
C SER A 38 -15.92 -12.51 -19.23
N ASP A 39 -15.80 -12.91 -20.49
CA ASP A 39 -15.82 -12.01 -21.65
C ASP A 39 -17.22 -11.46 -21.94
N GLU A 40 -18.26 -12.13 -21.42
CA GLU A 40 -19.66 -11.79 -21.59
C GLU A 40 -20.26 -11.16 -20.33
N GLY A 41 -21.23 -10.25 -20.50
CA GLY A 41 -21.96 -9.58 -19.41
C GLY A 41 -21.58 -8.11 -19.17
N PRO A 42 -22.07 -7.49 -18.08
CA PRO A 42 -21.75 -6.11 -17.73
C PRO A 42 -20.24 -5.88 -17.58
N GLN A 43 -19.67 -5.05 -18.47
CA GLN A 43 -18.24 -4.74 -18.49
C GLN A 43 -17.76 -3.97 -17.26
N SER A 44 -18.65 -3.27 -16.55
CA SER A 44 -18.27 -2.44 -15.39
C SER A 44 -17.81 -3.26 -14.17
N THR A 45 -18.21 -4.53 -14.06
CA THR A 45 -17.85 -5.40 -12.92
C THR A 45 -17.27 -6.75 -13.33
N SER A 46 -17.10 -6.99 -14.63
CA SER A 46 -16.54 -8.24 -15.15
C SER A 46 -15.11 -7.99 -15.64
N THR A 47 -14.22 -8.96 -15.42
CA THR A 47 -12.89 -8.98 -16.03
C THR A 47 -12.79 -10.23 -16.89
N SER A 48 -12.12 -10.16 -18.05
CA SER A 48 -11.94 -11.37 -18.86
C SER A 48 -10.95 -12.32 -18.20
N PRO A 49 -11.05 -13.64 -18.46
CA PRO A 49 -10.04 -14.60 -17.99
C PRO A 49 -8.61 -14.22 -18.42
N ALA A 50 -8.44 -13.75 -19.66
CA ALA A 50 -7.13 -13.34 -20.18
C ALA A 50 -6.56 -12.09 -19.48
N VAL A 51 -7.40 -11.15 -19.05
CA VAL A 51 -6.95 -9.99 -18.26
C VAL A 51 -6.65 -10.40 -16.82
N PHE A 52 -7.45 -11.30 -16.24
CA PHE A 52 -7.20 -11.84 -14.91
C PHE A 52 -5.87 -12.58 -14.83
N GLU A 53 -5.52 -13.38 -15.83
CA GLU A 53 -4.21 -14.05 -15.93
C GLU A 53 -3.05 -13.05 -15.85
N LYS A 54 -3.13 -11.94 -16.60
CA LYS A 54 -2.12 -10.86 -16.53
C LYS A 54 -2.04 -10.19 -15.16
N HIS A 55 -3.16 -10.08 -14.43
CA HIS A 55 -3.11 -9.61 -13.06
C HIS A 55 -2.33 -10.58 -12.16
N LEU A 56 -2.53 -11.88 -12.31
CA LEU A 56 -1.80 -12.89 -11.55
C LEU A 56 -0.29 -12.89 -11.89
N GLU A 57 0.04 -12.77 -13.17
CA GLU A 57 1.43 -12.60 -13.63
C GLU A 57 2.08 -11.37 -12.98
N TYR A 58 1.39 -10.22 -13.00
CA TYR A 58 1.89 -9.00 -12.37
C TYR A 58 2.16 -9.20 -10.87
N LEU A 59 1.23 -9.84 -10.15
CA LEU A 59 1.43 -10.13 -8.72
C LEU A 59 2.67 -10.99 -8.49
N TYR A 60 2.86 -12.02 -9.30
CA TYR A 60 4.00 -12.92 -9.22
C TYR A 60 5.32 -12.21 -9.53
N GLU A 61 5.40 -11.51 -10.66
CA GLU A 61 6.61 -10.82 -11.13
C GLU A 61 7.06 -9.71 -10.18
N ASN A 62 6.12 -9.07 -9.47
CA ASN A 62 6.41 -7.99 -8.52
C ASN A 62 6.55 -8.49 -7.07
N GLY A 63 6.61 -9.80 -6.86
CA GLY A 63 6.90 -10.38 -5.54
C GLY A 63 5.77 -10.25 -4.51
N TYR A 64 4.52 -10.04 -4.94
CA TYR A 64 3.38 -10.06 -4.02
C TYR A 64 3.13 -11.48 -3.52
N LYS A 65 2.83 -11.60 -2.22
CA LYS A 65 2.38 -12.86 -1.62
C LYS A 65 0.87 -12.86 -1.45
N VAL A 66 0.20 -13.76 -2.17
CA VAL A 66 -1.25 -13.95 -2.03
C VAL A 66 -1.52 -14.82 -0.81
N LEU A 67 -2.32 -14.30 0.13
CA LEU A 67 -2.64 -14.96 1.38
C LEU A 67 -4.14 -15.25 1.49
N PRO A 68 -4.55 -16.34 2.17
CA PRO A 68 -5.93 -16.52 2.57
C PRO A 68 -6.41 -15.35 3.45
N LEU A 69 -7.60 -14.82 3.16
CA LEU A 69 -8.14 -13.65 3.89
C LEU A 69 -8.23 -13.89 5.41
N GLY A 70 -8.51 -15.12 5.84
CA GLY A 70 -8.54 -15.49 7.26
C GLY A 70 -7.19 -15.27 7.96
N GLU A 71 -6.08 -15.68 7.32
CA GLU A 71 -4.72 -15.52 7.86
C GLU A 71 -4.36 -14.04 7.97
N VAL A 72 -4.72 -13.23 6.96
CA VAL A 72 -4.52 -11.78 6.99
C VAL A 72 -5.27 -11.16 8.17
N ILE A 73 -6.56 -11.49 8.34
CA ILE A 73 -7.38 -10.96 9.44
C ILE A 73 -6.80 -11.35 10.80
N GLU A 74 -6.40 -12.62 10.97
CA GLU A 74 -5.82 -13.10 12.22
C GLU A 74 -4.47 -12.44 12.51
N GLY A 75 -3.58 -12.33 11.52
CA GLY A 75 -2.30 -11.67 11.64
C GLY A 75 -2.43 -10.20 12.07
N LEU A 76 -3.32 -9.46 11.40
CA LEU A 76 -3.57 -8.05 11.73
C LEU A 76 -4.18 -7.88 13.12
N LYS A 77 -5.14 -8.72 13.52
CA LYS A 77 -5.74 -8.69 14.87
C LYS A 77 -4.71 -8.93 15.96
N MET A 78 -3.75 -9.81 15.71
CA MET A 78 -2.65 -10.11 16.64
C MET A 78 -1.51 -9.09 16.57
N GLN A 79 -1.62 -8.04 15.74
CA GLN A 79 -0.53 -7.10 15.45
C GLN A 79 0.75 -7.81 14.97
N GLY A 80 0.60 -9.00 14.38
CA GLY A 80 1.70 -9.77 13.80
C GLY A 80 2.04 -9.22 12.41
N ILE A 81 3.31 -9.34 12.02
CA ILE A 81 3.83 -8.83 10.74
C ILE A 81 3.36 -9.73 9.60
N LEU A 82 2.71 -9.14 8.61
CA LEU A 82 2.40 -9.81 7.34
C LEU A 82 3.65 -9.91 6.44
N PRO A 83 3.80 -11.01 5.69
CA PRO A 83 4.94 -11.24 4.79
C PRO A 83 4.91 -10.39 3.52
#